data_AF-A0AAJ2MEJ8-F1
#
_entry.id   AF-A0AAJ2MEJ8-F1
#
_cell.length_a   1.000
_cell.length_b   1.000
_cell.length_c   1.000
_cell.angle_alpha   90.00
_cell.angle_beta   90.00
_cell.angle_gamma   90.00
#
_symmetry.space_group_name_H-M   'P 1'
#
loop_
_entity.id
_entity.type
_entity.pdbx_description
1 polymer ?
#
loop_
_entity_poly.entity_id
_entity_poly.type
_entity_poly.pdbx_seq_one_letter_code
_entity_poly.pdbx_strand_id
1 'polypeptide(L)'
;MAADEWELLGALGYAVDFARYWQPPDEEDIRYAAPEVVALLEPIAGVLLRHPVCAWWDDPVDLALQRVIAYPFGNEALPESALPYRSERVRWDEWRAHVEAGEARSGREYERNPHRTFSDEWWSTPYAAGTVQTTRARPGLGALQLIAEEDTSIGDEARVCTVSVSEFARVYEIAAPADCARLVDRYPLEVTASRRWDWYNTIGRHRRWFMPDWRAVAADLDAVHVSVNGYLTSAGIEIPLQERDGATVLAGWART
;
A
#
# COMPACT_ATOMS: atom_id res chain seq x y z
N MET A 1 6.13 14.73 27.95
CA MET A 1 7.42 14.54 27.25
C MET A 1 7.17 14.84 25.79
N ALA A 2 7.98 15.67 25.15
CA ALA A 2 7.84 15.89 23.71
C ALA A 2 8.27 14.60 23.02
N ALA A 3 7.39 13.96 22.27
CA ALA A 3 7.76 12.80 21.47
C ALA A 3 8.80 13.26 20.44
N ASP A 4 9.94 12.57 20.39
CA ASP A 4 10.94 12.78 19.34
C ASP A 4 10.39 12.22 18.02
N GLU A 5 10.79 12.81 16.89
CA GLU A 5 10.37 12.33 15.57
C GLU A 5 10.75 10.87 15.36
N TRP A 6 11.91 10.46 15.86
CA TRP A 6 12.39 9.09 15.78
C TRP A 6 11.52 8.08 16.53
N GLU A 7 10.97 8.46 17.69
CA GLU A 7 10.06 7.57 18.44
C GLU A 7 8.77 7.33 17.66
N LEU A 8 8.20 8.40 17.06
CA LEU A 8 6.98 8.30 16.26
C LEU A 8 7.20 7.55 14.95
N LEU A 9 8.33 7.81 14.29
CA LEU A 9 8.74 7.08 13.09
C LEU A 9 8.96 5.59 13.40
N GLY A 10 9.59 5.26 14.52
CA GLY A 10 9.75 3.87 14.97
C GLY A 10 8.41 3.17 15.24
N ALA A 11 7.46 3.87 15.87
CA ALA A 11 6.12 3.33 16.10
C ALA A 11 5.33 3.16 14.79
N LEU A 12 5.44 4.12 13.85
CA LEU A 12 4.88 4.00 12.51
C LEU A 12 5.46 2.79 11.78
N GLY A 13 6.78 2.64 11.79
CA GLY A 13 7.46 1.52 11.15
C GLY A 13 7.04 0.17 11.71
N TYR A 14 6.94 0.06 13.04
CA TYR A 14 6.41 -1.12 13.69
C TYR A 14 4.98 -1.45 13.26
N ALA A 15 4.08 -0.45 13.22
CA ALA A 15 2.70 -0.65 12.78
C ALA A 15 2.60 -1.10 11.31
N VAL A 16 3.48 -0.56 10.45
CA VAL A 16 3.54 -0.90 9.03
C VAL A 16 4.11 -2.30 8.79
N ASP A 17 5.14 -2.70 9.53
CA ASP A 17 5.76 -4.02 9.39
C ASP A 17 4.78 -5.16 9.73
N PHE A 18 3.94 -4.95 10.74
CA PHE A 18 2.95 -5.93 11.18
C PHE A 18 1.76 -6.10 10.22
N ALA A 19 1.59 -5.18 9.25
CA ALA A 19 0.51 -5.21 8.28
C ALA A 19 0.67 -6.38 7.29
N ARG A 20 -0.11 -7.45 7.53
CA ARG A 20 -0.08 -8.70 6.76
C ARG A 20 -1.48 -9.05 6.24
N TYR A 21 -1.88 -8.41 5.15
CA TYR A 21 -3.24 -8.50 4.58
C TYR A 21 -3.55 -9.80 3.82
N TRP A 22 -2.81 -10.87 4.13
CA TRP A 22 -2.95 -12.22 3.57
C TRP A 22 -3.28 -13.29 4.62
N GLN A 23 -3.31 -12.91 5.90
CA GLN A 23 -3.63 -13.81 7.01
C GLN A 23 -4.70 -13.22 7.93
N PRO A 24 -5.29 -14.04 8.82
CA PRO A 24 -6.18 -13.54 9.85
C PRO A 24 -5.50 -12.51 10.76
N PRO A 25 -6.26 -11.54 11.31
CA PRO A 25 -5.78 -10.63 12.34
C PRO A 25 -5.15 -11.40 13.50
N ASP A 26 -4.00 -10.96 13.98
CA ASP A 26 -3.34 -11.57 15.12
C ASP A 26 -3.93 -11.07 16.46
N GLU A 27 -3.37 -11.53 17.58
CA GLU A 27 -3.85 -11.15 18.92
C GLU A 27 -3.75 -9.65 19.18
N GLU A 28 -2.77 -8.96 18.60
CA GLU A 28 -2.59 -7.52 18.76
C GLU A 28 -3.58 -6.76 17.89
N ASP A 29 -3.77 -7.18 16.63
CA ASP A 29 -4.77 -6.60 15.74
C ASP A 29 -6.17 -6.66 16.39
N ILE A 30 -6.54 -7.82 16.94
CA ILE A 30 -7.83 -8.02 17.63
C ILE A 30 -7.93 -7.12 18.86
N ARG A 31 -6.85 -7.02 19.65
CA ARG A 31 -6.82 -6.21 20.87
C ARG A 31 -6.96 -4.72 20.57
N TYR A 32 -6.24 -4.21 19.58
CA TYR A 32 -6.26 -2.79 19.23
C TYR A 32 -7.52 -2.37 18.46
N ALA A 33 -8.20 -3.31 17.80
CA ALA A 33 -9.50 -3.08 17.18
C ALA A 33 -10.68 -3.07 18.17
N ALA A 34 -10.48 -3.50 19.43
CA ALA A 34 -11.54 -3.53 20.43
C ALA A 34 -12.07 -2.10 20.70
N PRO A 35 -13.41 -1.85 20.65
CA PRO A 35 -13.98 -0.51 20.77
C PRO A 35 -13.54 0.25 22.02
N GLU A 36 -13.37 -0.46 23.15
CA GLU A 36 -12.88 0.10 24.41
C GLU A 36 -11.42 0.55 24.33
N VAL A 37 -10.57 -0.15 23.59
CA VAL A 37 -9.16 0.22 23.38
C VAL A 37 -9.08 1.40 22.43
N VAL A 38 -9.84 1.38 21.33
CA VAL A 38 -9.95 2.51 20.39
C VAL A 38 -10.38 3.78 21.11
N ALA A 39 -11.43 3.72 21.93
CA ALA A 39 -11.91 4.87 22.70
C ALA A 39 -10.86 5.42 23.69
N LEU A 40 -10.01 4.54 24.25
CA LEU A 40 -8.90 4.96 25.12
C LEU A 40 -7.74 5.59 24.35
N LEU A 41 -7.48 5.14 23.12
CA LEU A 41 -6.40 5.64 22.27
C LEU A 41 -6.77 6.90 21.48
N GLU A 42 -8.06 7.14 21.21
CA GLU A 42 -8.55 8.27 20.42
C GLU A 42 -8.02 9.64 20.93
N PRO A 43 -8.02 9.96 22.24
CA PRO A 43 -7.44 11.21 22.73
C PRO A 43 -5.93 11.32 22.48
N ILE A 44 -5.21 10.19 22.57
CA ILE A 44 -3.76 10.13 22.33
C ILE A 44 -3.49 10.39 20.85
N ALA A 45 -4.19 9.69 19.95
CA ALA A 45 -4.12 9.91 18.51
C ALA A 45 -4.42 11.38 18.16
N GLY A 46 -5.45 11.97 18.77
CA GLY A 46 -5.78 13.39 18.57
C GLY A 46 -4.65 14.34 19.00
N VAL A 47 -3.93 14.04 20.08
CA VAL A 47 -2.76 14.85 20.51
C VAL A 47 -1.59 14.65 19.55
N LEU A 48 -1.31 13.42 19.14
CA LEU A 48 -0.22 13.10 18.21
C LEU A 48 -0.42 13.77 16.84
N LEU A 49 -1.62 13.68 16.27
CA LEU A 49 -1.95 14.31 14.98
C LEU A 49 -1.82 15.84 14.99
N ARG A 50 -1.93 16.49 16.16
CA ARG A 50 -1.69 17.93 16.30
C ARG A 50 -0.24 18.29 16.62
N HIS A 51 0.62 17.30 16.84
CA HIS A 51 2.02 17.53 17.14
C HIS A 51 2.76 17.97 15.86
N PRO A 52 3.67 18.98 15.91
CA PRO A 52 4.36 19.48 14.72
C PRO A 52 5.14 18.43 13.92
N VAL A 53 5.60 17.37 14.58
CA VAL A 53 6.29 16.24 13.95
C VAL A 53 5.38 15.49 12.97
N CYS A 54 4.08 15.41 13.23
CA CYS A 54 3.10 14.74 12.37
C CYS A 54 2.50 15.68 11.31
N ALA A 55 2.87 16.97 11.30
CA ALA A 55 2.25 17.96 10.41
C ALA A 55 2.36 17.59 8.92
N TRP A 56 3.37 16.81 8.55
CA TRP A 56 3.59 16.36 7.17
C TRP A 56 2.80 15.11 6.77
N TRP A 57 2.12 14.43 7.71
CA TRP A 57 1.45 13.15 7.46
C TRP A 57 0.29 13.27 6.48
N ASP A 58 -0.26 14.48 6.31
CA ASP A 58 -1.28 14.83 5.31
C ASP A 58 -0.70 15.57 4.09
N ASP A 59 0.60 15.86 4.06
CA ASP A 59 1.17 16.64 2.96
C ASP A 59 0.98 15.88 1.63
N PRO A 60 0.64 16.60 0.54
CA PRO A 60 0.63 16.02 -0.80
C PRO A 60 2.03 15.55 -1.21
N VAL A 61 2.14 14.85 -2.34
CA VAL A 61 3.44 14.44 -2.86
C VAL A 61 4.38 15.64 -3.00
N ASP A 62 5.60 15.52 -2.46
CA ASP A 62 6.67 16.48 -2.71
C ASP A 62 7.61 15.89 -3.77
N LEU A 63 7.45 16.34 -5.02
CA LEU A 63 8.17 15.80 -6.18
C LEU A 63 9.70 15.96 -6.07
N ALA A 64 10.20 16.90 -5.27
CA ALA A 64 11.64 17.13 -5.07
C ALA A 64 12.25 16.20 -3.99
N LEU A 65 11.41 15.67 -3.10
CA LEU A 65 11.84 14.82 -2.00
C LEU A 65 11.65 13.33 -2.27
N GLN A 66 11.40 12.91 -3.52
CA GLN A 66 11.23 11.51 -3.86
C GLN A 66 12.56 10.74 -3.91
N ARG A 67 12.54 9.50 -3.41
CA ARG A 67 13.69 8.59 -3.33
C ARG A 67 13.29 7.21 -3.83
N VAL A 68 14.24 6.51 -4.43
CA VAL A 68 14.12 5.07 -4.72
C VAL A 68 15.05 4.33 -3.78
N ILE A 69 14.55 3.26 -3.16
CA ILE A 69 15.36 2.38 -2.34
C ILE A 69 15.85 1.21 -3.20
N ALA A 70 17.14 0.92 -3.05
CA ALA A 70 17.83 -0.15 -3.73
C ALA A 70 18.32 -1.20 -2.74
N TYR A 71 17.73 -2.40 -2.80
CA TYR A 71 18.16 -3.57 -2.02
C TYR A 71 19.03 -4.52 -2.84
N PRO A 72 20.13 -5.04 -2.28
CA PRO A 72 20.86 -6.15 -2.89
C PRO A 72 20.00 -7.42 -2.78
N PHE A 73 19.79 -8.14 -3.89
CA PHE A 73 19.12 -9.44 -3.82
C PHE A 73 20.16 -10.53 -3.51
N GLY A 74 20.01 -11.20 -2.36
CA GLY A 74 20.93 -12.25 -1.95
C GLY A 74 22.35 -11.73 -1.69
N ASN A 75 23.35 -12.29 -2.37
CA ASN A 75 24.77 -11.93 -2.19
C ASN A 75 25.27 -10.89 -3.21
N GLU A 76 24.37 -10.18 -3.87
CA GLU A 76 24.74 -9.14 -4.84
C GLU A 76 25.33 -7.90 -4.16
N ALA A 77 26.22 -7.19 -4.86
CA ALA A 77 26.75 -5.93 -4.39
C ALA A 77 25.67 -4.84 -4.44
N LEU A 78 25.73 -3.87 -3.52
CA LEU A 78 24.84 -2.72 -3.54
C LEU A 78 24.97 -1.95 -4.88
N PRO A 79 23.88 -1.77 -5.63
CA PRO A 79 23.94 -1.17 -6.95
C PRO A 79 24.35 0.30 -6.86
N GLU A 80 25.22 0.76 -7.77
CA GLU A 80 25.76 2.14 -7.74
C GLU A 80 24.75 3.22 -8.16
N SER A 81 23.61 2.83 -8.75
CA SER A 81 22.58 3.75 -9.21
C SER A 81 21.19 3.15 -9.08
N ALA A 82 20.16 3.99 -9.21
CA ALA A 82 18.77 3.55 -9.25
C ALA A 82 18.35 2.95 -10.60
N LEU A 83 19.24 2.93 -11.61
CA LEU A 83 18.90 2.46 -12.97
C LEU A 83 18.35 1.02 -12.99
N PRO A 84 18.87 0.06 -12.19
CA PRO A 84 18.32 -1.29 -12.14
C PRO A 84 16.88 -1.37 -11.62
N TYR A 85 16.45 -0.38 -10.83
CA TYR A 85 15.09 -0.28 -10.29
C TYR A 85 14.15 0.50 -11.23
N ARG A 86 14.70 1.09 -12.29
CA ARG A 86 13.87 1.60 -13.39
C ARG A 86 13.45 0.42 -14.24
N SER A 87 12.15 0.24 -14.39
CA SER A 87 11.67 -0.65 -15.43
C SER A 87 11.95 -0.02 -16.80
N GLU A 88 12.55 -0.79 -17.71
CA GLU A 88 12.72 -0.40 -19.11
C GLU A 88 11.36 -0.14 -19.78
N ARG A 89 10.31 -0.85 -19.31
CA ARG A 89 8.93 -0.68 -19.77
C ARG A 89 7.95 -1.22 -18.74
N VAL A 90 6.96 -0.41 -18.38
CA VAL A 90 5.82 -0.90 -17.59
C VAL A 90 4.91 -1.76 -18.49
N ARG A 91 4.59 -2.97 -18.02
CA ARG A 91 3.93 -4.02 -18.82
C ARG A 91 2.43 -4.06 -18.55
N TRP A 92 1.74 -2.95 -18.81
CA TRP A 92 0.32 -2.79 -18.47
C TRP A 92 -0.61 -3.84 -19.10
N ASP A 93 -0.38 -4.20 -20.36
CA ASP A 93 -1.21 -5.19 -21.04
C ASP A 93 -1.00 -6.60 -20.46
N GLU A 94 0.25 -6.97 -20.13
CA GLU A 94 0.56 -8.25 -19.49
C GLU A 94 0.01 -8.32 -18.07
N TRP A 95 0.16 -7.24 -17.30
CA TRP A 95 -0.41 -7.11 -15.96
C TRP A 95 -1.94 -7.27 -15.99
N ARG A 96 -2.62 -6.56 -16.91
CA ARG A 96 -4.07 -6.63 -17.07
C ARG A 96 -4.53 -8.05 -17.42
N ALA A 97 -3.87 -8.68 -18.39
CA ALA A 97 -4.17 -10.04 -18.81
C ALA A 97 -3.93 -11.06 -17.68
N HIS A 98 -2.89 -10.87 -16.87
CA HIS A 98 -2.60 -11.71 -15.71
C HIS A 98 -3.70 -11.63 -14.66
N VAL A 99 -4.15 -10.42 -14.31
CA VAL A 99 -5.26 -10.23 -13.35
C VAL A 99 -6.55 -10.89 -13.86
N GLU A 100 -6.93 -10.65 -15.12
CA GLU A 100 -8.15 -11.22 -15.72
C GLU A 100 -8.08 -12.76 -15.78
N ALA A 101 -6.92 -13.32 -16.13
CA ALA A 101 -6.70 -14.76 -16.14
C ALA A 101 -6.73 -15.36 -14.73
N GLY A 102 -6.15 -14.66 -13.74
CA GLY A 102 -6.16 -15.02 -12.33
C GLY A 102 -7.59 -15.04 -11.78
N GLU A 103 -8.38 -13.99 -12.03
CA GLU A 103 -9.78 -13.89 -11.63
C GLU A 103 -10.62 -15.04 -12.22
N ALA A 104 -10.50 -15.26 -13.53
CA ALA A 104 -11.23 -16.33 -14.20
C ALA A 104 -10.81 -17.74 -13.72
N ARG A 105 -9.52 -17.95 -13.44
CA ARG A 105 -9.00 -19.19 -12.87
C ARG A 105 -9.57 -19.42 -11.47
N SER A 106 -9.45 -18.44 -10.58
CA SER A 106 -9.95 -18.51 -9.21
C SER A 106 -11.45 -18.76 -9.17
N GLY A 107 -12.24 -18.10 -10.04
CA GLY A 107 -13.68 -18.37 -10.18
C GLY A 107 -14.00 -19.84 -10.43
N ARG A 108 -13.35 -20.44 -11.45
CA ARG A 108 -13.53 -21.87 -11.77
C ARG A 108 -13.07 -22.80 -10.65
N GLU A 109 -12.02 -22.41 -9.92
CA GLU A 109 -11.50 -23.21 -8.81
C GLU A 109 -12.45 -23.20 -7.61
N TYR A 110 -13.04 -22.07 -7.27
CA TYR A 110 -14.03 -21.99 -6.19
C TYR A 110 -15.36 -22.67 -6.53
N GLU A 111 -15.79 -22.65 -7.79
CA GLU A 111 -16.95 -23.45 -8.22
C GLU A 111 -16.73 -24.94 -8.00
N ARG A 112 -15.49 -25.42 -8.20
CA ARG A 112 -15.13 -26.84 -8.02
C ARG A 112 -14.87 -27.21 -6.57
N ASN A 113 -14.24 -26.32 -5.82
CA ASN A 113 -13.93 -26.51 -4.41
C ASN A 113 -14.20 -25.20 -3.63
N PRO A 114 -15.42 -25.02 -3.12
CA PRO A 114 -15.80 -23.81 -2.38
C PRO A 114 -14.99 -23.56 -1.10
N HIS A 115 -14.32 -24.59 -0.58
CA HIS A 115 -13.53 -24.54 0.66
C HIS A 115 -12.02 -24.44 0.39
N ARG A 116 -11.60 -24.19 -0.85
CA ARG A 116 -10.18 -24.05 -1.17
C ARG A 116 -9.57 -22.89 -0.39
N THR A 117 -8.46 -23.18 0.27
CA THR A 117 -7.68 -22.24 1.09
C THR A 117 -6.34 -22.00 0.41
N PHE A 118 -6.21 -20.92 -0.37
CA PHE A 118 -4.98 -20.62 -1.11
C PHE A 118 -4.71 -19.13 -1.08
N SER A 119 -3.52 -18.75 -0.62
CA SER A 119 -3.01 -17.39 -0.66
C SER A 119 -2.24 -17.18 -1.95
N ASP A 120 -2.45 -16.02 -2.60
CA ASP A 120 -1.77 -15.67 -3.85
C ASP A 120 -1.42 -14.18 -3.84
N GLU A 121 -2.23 -13.35 -4.49
CA GLU A 121 -1.99 -11.92 -4.65
C GLU A 121 -2.92 -11.12 -3.74
N TRP A 122 -2.42 -10.77 -2.57
CA TRP A 122 -3.15 -10.01 -1.55
C TRP A 122 -3.08 -8.49 -1.73
N TRP A 123 -2.16 -8.01 -2.57
CA TRP A 123 -1.94 -6.58 -2.79
C TRP A 123 -2.89 -5.98 -3.84
N SER A 124 -3.03 -4.66 -3.76
CA SER A 124 -3.80 -3.81 -4.67
C SER A 124 -2.92 -2.92 -5.55
N THR A 125 -1.60 -2.89 -5.32
CA THR A 125 -0.63 -2.08 -6.06
C THR A 125 -0.20 -2.73 -7.38
N PRO A 126 0.25 -1.95 -8.38
CA PRO A 126 0.69 -2.48 -9.68
C PRO A 126 2.14 -3.00 -9.68
N TYR A 127 2.74 -3.33 -8.54
CA TYR A 127 4.20 -3.54 -8.45
C TYR A 127 4.71 -4.58 -9.48
N ALA A 128 3.96 -5.65 -9.71
CA ALA A 128 4.31 -6.72 -10.65
C ALA A 128 4.32 -6.28 -12.13
N ALA A 129 3.70 -5.13 -12.47
CA ALA A 129 3.76 -4.53 -13.79
C ALA A 129 5.13 -3.90 -14.10
N GLY A 130 6.02 -3.79 -13.11
CA GLY A 130 7.30 -3.10 -13.22
C GLY A 130 7.16 -1.59 -13.03
N THR A 131 6.26 -1.13 -12.17
CA THR A 131 6.19 0.30 -11.81
C THR A 131 7.35 0.68 -10.90
N VAL A 132 7.89 1.88 -11.09
CA VAL A 132 8.84 2.45 -10.13
C VAL A 132 8.09 2.91 -8.89
N GLN A 133 8.62 2.53 -7.74
CA GLN A 133 8.15 2.93 -6.42
C GLN A 133 9.06 4.01 -5.86
N THR A 134 8.48 5.03 -5.24
CA THR A 134 9.24 6.14 -4.68
C THR A 134 8.66 6.55 -3.34
N THR A 135 9.56 6.79 -2.39
CA THR A 135 9.20 7.20 -1.04
C THR A 135 9.72 8.60 -0.73
N ARG A 136 9.09 9.28 0.22
CA ARG A 136 9.50 10.61 0.68
C ARG A 136 10.82 10.54 1.45
N ALA A 137 11.72 11.47 1.18
CA ALA A 137 12.92 11.70 1.97
C ALA A 137 12.59 12.33 3.32
N ARG A 138 13.23 11.84 4.39
CA ARG A 138 13.15 12.43 5.73
C ARG A 138 14.53 12.83 6.25
N PRO A 139 14.69 13.99 6.92
CA PRO A 139 15.95 14.37 7.55
C PRO A 139 16.45 13.28 8.51
N GLY A 140 17.75 12.96 8.46
CA GLY A 140 18.37 11.93 9.31
C GLY A 140 18.10 10.48 8.88
N LEU A 141 16.94 10.18 8.29
CA LEU A 141 16.58 8.84 7.82
C LEU A 141 16.93 8.60 6.33
N GLY A 142 16.86 9.65 5.49
CA GLY A 142 17.11 9.56 4.06
C GLY A 142 15.88 9.19 3.24
N ALA A 143 15.11 8.18 3.66
CA ALA A 143 13.90 7.70 2.97
C ALA A 143 12.92 7.01 3.95
N LEU A 144 11.63 7.34 3.90
CA LEU A 144 10.62 6.82 4.83
C LEU A 144 10.46 5.29 4.76
N GLN A 145 10.50 4.71 3.57
CA GLN A 145 10.35 3.26 3.38
C GLN A 145 11.43 2.43 4.10
N LEU A 146 12.59 3.00 4.49
CA LEU A 146 13.60 2.27 5.28
C LEU A 146 13.09 1.79 6.66
N ILE A 147 12.00 2.37 7.16
CA ILE A 147 11.36 1.95 8.41
C ILE A 147 9.92 1.52 8.22
N ALA A 148 9.26 1.94 7.13
CA ALA A 148 7.85 1.75 6.90
C ALA A 148 7.66 0.89 5.64
N GLU A 149 7.96 -0.40 5.77
CA GLU A 149 7.75 -1.40 4.73
C GLU A 149 6.78 -2.50 5.21
N GLU A 150 5.76 -2.79 4.41
CA GLU A 150 4.77 -3.84 4.70
C GLU A 150 5.41 -5.22 4.55
N ASP A 151 5.22 -6.08 5.55
CA ASP A 151 5.68 -7.48 5.53
C ASP A 151 7.19 -7.53 5.21
N THR A 152 7.98 -6.90 6.08
CA THR A 152 9.40 -6.63 5.82
C THR A 152 10.17 -7.93 5.56
N SER A 153 10.75 -8.01 4.36
CA SER A 153 11.77 -8.99 3.99
C SER A 153 13.01 -8.28 3.44
N ILE A 154 13.34 -7.14 4.05
CA ILE A 154 14.47 -6.31 3.64
C ILE A 154 15.78 -6.93 4.15
N GLY A 155 16.85 -6.86 3.35
CA GLY A 155 18.19 -7.24 3.79
C GLY A 155 18.80 -6.22 4.76
N ASP A 156 19.92 -6.57 5.41
CA ASP A 156 20.56 -5.69 6.42
C ASP A 156 21.10 -4.37 5.85
N GLU A 157 21.18 -4.23 4.52
CA GLU A 157 21.75 -3.08 3.82
C GLU A 157 20.86 -2.60 2.67
N ALA A 158 20.78 -1.28 2.49
CA ALA A 158 20.06 -0.65 1.41
C ALA A 158 20.78 0.61 0.92
N ARG A 159 20.58 0.99 -0.34
CA ARG A 159 21.05 2.26 -0.88
C ARG A 159 19.87 3.15 -1.25
N VAL A 160 19.89 4.37 -0.74
CA VAL A 160 18.90 5.39 -1.09
C VAL A 160 19.42 6.19 -2.28
N CYS A 161 18.66 6.18 -3.37
CA CYS A 161 18.95 6.96 -4.56
C CYS A 161 17.97 8.11 -4.71
N THR A 162 18.47 9.28 -5.13
CA THR A 162 17.64 10.41 -5.52
C THR A 162 17.04 10.16 -6.91
N VAL A 163 15.83 10.64 -7.12
CA VAL A 163 15.17 10.63 -8.43
C VAL A 163 14.63 12.01 -8.76
N SER A 164 14.66 12.36 -10.04
CA SER A 164 14.01 13.57 -10.55
C SER A 164 12.64 13.19 -11.10
N VAL A 165 11.59 13.74 -10.50
CA VAL A 165 10.23 13.61 -10.99
C VAL A 165 9.86 14.88 -11.76
N SER A 166 9.14 14.74 -12.87
CA SER A 166 8.67 15.87 -13.67
C SER A 166 7.76 16.76 -12.82
N GLU A 167 7.96 18.08 -12.86
CA GLU A 167 7.06 19.05 -12.21
C GLU A 167 5.63 19.04 -12.78
N PHE A 168 5.46 18.48 -13.98
CA PHE A 168 4.17 18.35 -14.66
C PHE A 168 3.49 16.99 -14.43
N ALA A 169 4.00 16.16 -13.52
CA ALA A 169 3.41 14.85 -13.23
C ALA A 169 1.98 15.00 -12.71
N ARG A 170 1.04 14.30 -13.33
CA ARG A 170 -0.36 14.20 -12.90
C ARG A 170 -0.47 13.14 -11.81
N VAL A 171 -0.40 13.57 -10.57
CA VAL A 171 -0.46 12.67 -9.41
C VAL A 171 -1.88 12.65 -8.83
N TYR A 172 -2.41 11.46 -8.58
CA TYR A 172 -3.63 11.28 -7.80
C TYR A 172 -3.27 11.02 -6.34
N GLU A 173 -3.95 11.71 -5.44
CA GLU A 173 -3.66 11.72 -4.01
C GLU A 173 -4.69 10.89 -3.25
N ILE A 174 -4.21 9.92 -2.44
CA ILE A 174 -5.02 9.16 -1.49
C ILE A 174 -4.67 9.65 -0.08
N ALA A 175 -5.52 10.49 0.49
CA ALA A 175 -5.35 11.02 1.84
C ALA A 175 -6.38 10.45 2.83
N ALA A 176 -7.43 9.78 2.34
CA ALA A 176 -8.46 9.14 3.14
C ALA A 176 -9.08 7.94 2.39
N PRO A 177 -9.85 7.07 3.08
CA PRO A 177 -10.51 5.92 2.45
C PRO A 177 -11.41 6.29 1.28
N ALA A 178 -12.07 7.46 1.37
CA ALA A 178 -12.94 7.96 0.31
C ALA A 178 -12.18 8.29 -0.99
N ASP A 179 -10.90 8.68 -0.92
CA ASP A 179 -10.07 8.90 -2.10
C ASP A 179 -9.74 7.58 -2.80
N CYS A 180 -9.45 6.54 -2.02
CA CYS A 180 -9.23 5.18 -2.54
C CYS A 180 -10.49 4.67 -3.24
N ALA A 181 -11.66 4.80 -2.59
CA ALA A 181 -12.95 4.41 -3.18
C ALA A 181 -13.20 5.14 -4.51
N ARG A 182 -12.99 6.46 -4.56
CA ARG A 182 -13.15 7.26 -5.79
C ARG A 182 -12.22 6.82 -6.91
N LEU A 183 -10.97 6.46 -6.60
CA LEU A 183 -10.02 5.97 -7.61
C LEU A 183 -10.53 4.65 -8.22
N VAL A 184 -11.02 3.73 -7.39
CA VAL A 184 -11.55 2.44 -7.83
C VAL A 184 -12.87 2.60 -8.58
N ASP A 185 -13.76 3.49 -8.14
CA ASP A 185 -15.01 3.77 -8.84
C ASP A 185 -14.75 4.33 -10.25
N ARG A 186 -13.75 5.22 -10.38
CA ARG A 186 -13.33 5.79 -11.66
C ARG A 186 -12.65 4.78 -12.58
N TYR A 187 -11.81 3.88 -12.04
CA TYR A 187 -11.07 2.87 -12.81
C TYR A 187 -11.31 1.47 -12.23
N PRO A 188 -12.50 0.89 -12.42
CA PRO A 188 -12.87 -0.36 -11.78
C PRO A 188 -12.20 -1.57 -12.44
N LEU A 189 -11.62 -2.45 -11.62
CA LEU A 189 -11.26 -3.81 -12.00
C LEU A 189 -11.74 -4.78 -10.93
N GLU A 190 -12.67 -5.67 -11.29
CA GLU A 190 -13.20 -6.68 -10.36
C GLU A 190 -12.18 -7.80 -10.14
N VAL A 191 -11.91 -8.11 -8.86
CA VAL A 191 -10.95 -9.11 -8.39
C VAL A 191 -11.57 -10.02 -7.30
N THR A 192 -12.90 -10.14 -7.32
CA THR A 192 -13.71 -10.83 -6.32
C THR A 192 -13.22 -12.23 -6.02
N ALA A 193 -13.04 -13.08 -7.03
CA ALA A 193 -12.63 -14.45 -6.85
C ALA A 193 -11.15 -14.52 -6.47
N SER A 194 -10.28 -13.81 -7.19
CA SER A 194 -8.84 -13.90 -7.00
C SER A 194 -8.37 -13.37 -5.65
N ARG A 195 -9.06 -12.40 -5.04
CA ARG A 195 -8.72 -11.83 -3.71
C ARG A 195 -9.61 -12.40 -2.60
N ARG A 196 -10.52 -13.30 -2.95
CA ARG A 196 -11.53 -13.86 -2.04
C ARG A 196 -10.93 -14.40 -0.76
N TRP A 197 -9.85 -15.17 -0.84
CA TRP A 197 -9.27 -15.86 0.31
C TRP A 197 -8.50 -14.89 1.21
N ASP A 198 -7.51 -14.19 0.66
CA ASP A 198 -6.64 -13.30 1.41
C ASP A 198 -7.41 -12.16 2.08
N TRP A 199 -8.23 -11.43 1.32
CA TRP A 199 -9.03 -10.33 1.89
C TRP A 199 -10.14 -10.84 2.82
N TYR A 200 -10.65 -12.06 2.62
CA TYR A 200 -11.55 -12.65 3.62
C TYR A 200 -10.85 -12.96 4.93
N ASN A 201 -9.60 -13.46 4.90
CA ASN A 201 -8.89 -13.77 6.13
C ASN A 201 -8.67 -12.50 6.97
N THR A 202 -8.29 -11.40 6.33
CA THR A 202 -8.06 -10.12 7.03
C THR A 202 -9.36 -9.43 7.44
N ILE A 203 -10.37 -9.38 6.57
CA ILE A 203 -11.60 -8.58 6.79
C ILE A 203 -12.74 -9.39 7.44
N GLY A 204 -12.72 -10.72 7.30
CA GLY A 204 -13.77 -11.62 7.79
C GLY A 204 -15.08 -11.56 7.02
N ARG A 205 -15.11 -10.97 5.82
CA ARG A 205 -16.34 -10.75 5.03
C ARG A 205 -16.15 -11.10 3.57
N HIS A 206 -17.18 -11.72 2.99
CA HIS A 206 -17.27 -11.86 1.54
C HIS A 206 -17.93 -10.60 0.95
N ARG A 207 -17.30 -10.04 -0.08
CA ARG A 207 -17.77 -8.90 -0.87
C ARG A 207 -17.48 -9.14 -2.34
N ARG A 208 -18.09 -8.31 -3.18
CA ARG A 208 -17.54 -8.03 -4.50
C ARG A 208 -16.36 -7.11 -4.31
N TRP A 209 -15.20 -7.55 -4.76
CA TRP A 209 -13.94 -6.86 -4.53
C TRP A 209 -13.45 -6.20 -5.80
N PHE A 210 -13.00 -4.97 -5.67
CA PHE A 210 -12.48 -4.18 -6.76
C PHE A 210 -11.13 -3.60 -6.38
N MET A 211 -10.32 -3.32 -7.39
CA MET A 211 -9.10 -2.52 -7.29
C MET A 211 -8.99 -1.59 -8.50
N PRO A 212 -8.06 -0.62 -8.51
CA PRO A 212 -7.86 0.23 -9.67
C PRO A 212 -7.39 -0.58 -10.89
N ASP A 213 -7.97 -0.34 -12.05
CA ASP A 213 -7.40 -0.71 -13.33
C ASP A 213 -6.16 0.13 -13.60
N TRP A 214 -4.99 -0.33 -13.17
CA TRP A 214 -3.76 0.41 -13.29
C TRP A 214 -3.37 0.75 -14.73
N ARG A 215 -3.81 -0.05 -15.71
CA ARG A 215 -3.64 0.29 -17.13
C ARG A 215 -4.46 1.52 -17.52
N ALA A 216 -5.70 1.62 -17.06
CA ALA A 216 -6.54 2.80 -17.31
C ALA A 216 -6.10 4.01 -16.49
N VAL A 217 -5.68 3.81 -15.23
CA VAL A 217 -5.07 4.85 -14.39
C VAL A 217 -3.87 5.45 -15.12
N ALA A 218 -2.98 4.62 -15.66
CA ALA A 218 -1.77 5.08 -16.35
C ALA A 218 -2.03 5.84 -17.67
N ALA A 219 -3.24 5.75 -18.24
CA ALA A 219 -3.61 6.58 -19.39
C ALA A 219 -3.87 8.05 -18.97
N ASP A 220 -4.41 8.24 -17.76
CA ASP A 220 -4.90 9.52 -17.27
C ASP A 220 -3.96 10.18 -16.24
N LEU A 221 -3.13 9.39 -15.56
CA LEU A 221 -2.32 9.78 -14.41
C LEU A 221 -0.90 9.22 -14.56
N ASP A 222 0.07 9.95 -14.04
CA ASP A 222 1.48 9.57 -14.08
C ASP A 222 1.94 8.89 -12.79
N ALA A 223 1.24 9.16 -11.67
CA ALA A 223 1.48 8.48 -10.39
C ALA A 223 0.23 8.50 -9.50
N VAL A 224 0.25 7.64 -8.48
CA VAL A 224 -0.67 7.69 -7.34
C VAL A 224 0.17 7.77 -6.07
N HIS A 225 -0.11 8.73 -5.21
CA HIS A 225 0.54 8.93 -3.93
C HIS A 225 -0.44 8.63 -2.80
N VAL A 226 0.05 7.95 -1.76
CA VAL A 226 -0.70 7.69 -0.52
C VAL A 226 0.02 8.47 0.58
N SER A 227 -0.69 9.38 1.24
CA SER A 227 -0.14 10.08 2.40
C SER A 227 -0.04 9.13 3.60
N VAL A 228 0.74 9.48 4.63
CA VAL A 228 0.84 8.65 5.84
C VAL A 228 -0.52 8.49 6.50
N ASN A 229 -1.30 9.56 6.61
CA ASN A 229 -2.67 9.48 7.13
C ASN A 229 -3.60 8.71 6.20
N GLY A 230 -3.46 8.86 4.88
CA GLY A 230 -4.19 8.07 3.90
C GLY A 230 -3.95 6.58 4.09
N TYR A 231 -2.70 6.19 4.30
CA TYR A 231 -2.33 4.82 4.62
C TYR A 231 -2.94 4.36 5.95
N LEU A 232 -2.65 5.06 7.06
CA LEU A 232 -3.09 4.66 8.41
C LEU A 232 -4.61 4.56 8.56
N THR A 233 -5.37 5.30 7.75
CA THR A 233 -6.84 5.29 7.79
C THR A 233 -7.48 4.32 6.80
N SER A 234 -6.72 3.79 5.83
CA SER A 234 -7.28 3.01 4.71
C SER A 234 -6.71 1.60 4.60
N ALA A 235 -5.51 1.36 5.10
CA ALA A 235 -4.82 0.10 4.91
C ALA A 235 -5.46 -1.02 5.74
N GLY A 236 -5.65 -2.19 5.13
CA GLY A 236 -6.17 -3.37 5.83
C GLY A 236 -7.64 -3.33 6.26
N ILE A 237 -8.44 -2.35 5.82
CA ILE A 237 -9.87 -2.27 6.13
C ILE A 237 -10.74 -2.44 4.88
N GLU A 238 -12.01 -2.82 5.08
CA GLU A 238 -13.03 -2.78 4.03
C GLU A 238 -13.35 -1.32 3.71
N ILE A 239 -13.09 -0.89 2.48
CA ILE A 239 -13.46 0.44 1.99
C ILE A 239 -14.63 0.28 1.00
N PRO A 240 -15.87 0.62 1.39
CA PRO A 240 -17.02 0.54 0.49
C PRO A 240 -16.87 1.50 -0.70
N LEU A 241 -17.25 1.03 -1.88
CA LEU A 241 -17.35 1.87 -3.07
C LEU A 241 -18.60 2.76 -3.00
N GLN A 242 -18.55 3.91 -3.67
CA GLN A 242 -19.62 4.91 -3.62
C GLN A 242 -20.59 4.74 -4.80
N GLU A 243 -20.06 4.41 -5.98
CA GLU A 243 -20.84 4.31 -7.21
C GLU A 243 -21.25 2.87 -7.55
N ARG A 244 -20.72 1.88 -6.81
CA ARG A 244 -20.89 0.46 -7.11
C ARG A 244 -21.17 -0.37 -5.86
N ASP A 245 -21.92 -1.45 -6.05
CA ASP A 245 -22.06 -2.48 -5.02
C ASP A 245 -20.78 -3.33 -4.94
N GLY A 246 -19.95 -3.02 -3.95
CA GLY A 246 -18.67 -3.67 -3.69
C GLY A 246 -17.79 -2.86 -2.75
N ALA A 247 -16.57 -3.36 -2.54
CA ALA A 247 -15.56 -2.72 -1.72
C ALA A 247 -14.17 -2.90 -2.33
N THR A 248 -13.20 -2.15 -1.81
CA THR A 248 -11.76 -2.28 -2.07
C THR A 248 -11.02 -2.43 -0.74
N VAL A 249 -9.78 -2.88 -0.80
CA VAL A 249 -8.83 -2.88 0.31
C VAL A 249 -7.55 -2.21 -0.18
N LEU A 250 -7.05 -1.22 0.57
CA LEU A 250 -5.72 -0.67 0.34
C LEU A 250 -4.71 -1.65 0.94
N ALA A 251 -4.01 -2.39 0.08
CA ALA A 251 -3.05 -3.42 0.49
C ALA A 251 -1.80 -3.41 -0.40
N GLY A 252 -0.61 -3.61 0.18
CA GLY A 252 0.66 -3.68 -0.53
C GLY A 252 1.24 -2.32 -0.89
N TRP A 253 0.91 -1.28 -0.13
CA TRP A 253 1.27 0.12 -0.40
C TRP A 253 2.46 0.61 0.42
N ALA A 254 2.81 -0.02 1.54
CA ALA A 254 4.02 0.37 2.23
C ALA A 254 5.31 -0.26 1.65
N ARG A 255 5.21 -1.07 0.59
CA ARG A 255 6.38 -1.40 -0.26
C ARG A 255 6.67 -0.32 -1.33
N THR A 256 5.88 0.77 -1.39
CA THR A 256 5.94 1.81 -2.44
C THR A 256 6.61 3.11 -2.01
#